data_AF-A0A1C6LV09-F1
#
_entry.id   AF-A0A1C6LV09-F1
#
_cell.length_a   1.000
_cell.length_b   1.000
_cell.length_c   1.000
_cell.angle_alpha   90.00
_cell.angle_beta   90.00
_cell.angle_gamma   90.00
#
_symmetry.space_group_name_H-M   'P 1'
#
loop_
_entity.id
_entity.type
_entity.pdbx_description
1 polymer ?
#
loop_
_entity_poly.entity_id
_entity_poly.type
_entity_poly.pdbx_seq_one_letter_code
_entity_poly.pdbx_strand_id
1 'polypeptide(L)'
;MLAYMKRTTVKLDDALDARMRHEATRRGLTVSEWTREAIAEHLPNGGHQGRARRRFRSAGSGDSGRTDIAERMEEILAGLAEGTDILGEDGDEGRGHRLSA
;
A
#
# COMPACT_ATOMS: atom_id res chain seq x y z
N MET A 1 0.22 -6.26 36.53
CA MET A 1 1.52 -6.09 35.86
C MET A 1 1.52 -4.70 35.23
N LEU A 2 2.12 -3.68 35.87
CA LEU A 2 2.21 -2.36 35.23
C LEU A 2 3.08 -2.52 33.97
N ALA A 3 2.55 -2.15 32.81
CA ALA A 3 3.33 -2.10 31.59
C ALA A 3 4.36 -0.97 31.72
N TYR A 4 5.56 -1.29 32.19
CA TYR A 4 6.62 -0.30 32.33
C TYR A 4 7.22 -0.02 30.95
N MET A 5 7.02 1.20 30.44
CA MET A 5 7.64 1.64 29.19
C MET A 5 9.10 2.01 29.43
N LYS A 6 10.02 1.45 28.63
CA LYS A 6 11.44 1.81 28.69
C LYS A 6 11.69 3.16 28.02
N ARG A 7 12.38 4.08 28.70
CA ARG A 7 12.86 5.33 28.10
C ARG A 7 14.09 5.06 27.24
N THR A 8 14.04 5.50 25.99
CA THR A 8 15.15 5.37 25.02
C THR A 8 15.51 6.75 24.50
N THR A 9 16.79 7.12 24.56
CA THR A 9 17.30 8.34 23.93
C THR A 9 17.85 7.99 22.55
N VAL A 10 17.34 8.67 21.52
CA VAL A 10 17.79 8.52 20.12
C VAL A 10 18.34 9.86 19.63
N LYS A 11 19.35 9.82 18.76
CA LYS A 11 19.84 11.01 18.07
C LYS A 11 18.99 11.23 16.82
N LEU A 12 18.55 12.46 16.59
CA LEU A 12 17.76 12.87 15.43
C LEU A 12 18.37 14.16 14.88
N ASP A 13 18.32 14.32 13.56
CA ASP A 13 18.62 15.61 12.94
C ASP A 13 17.58 16.65 13.35
N ASP A 14 17.98 17.91 13.50
CA ASP A 14 17.10 18.99 13.98
C ASP A 14 15.85 19.17 13.10
N ALA A 15 16.02 19.02 11.79
CA ALA A 15 14.90 19.10 10.84
C ALA A 15 13.88 17.96 11.04
N LEU A 16 14.35 16.76 11.42
CA LEU A 16 13.50 15.62 11.69
C LEU A 16 12.77 15.78 13.03
N ASP A 17 13.43 16.29 14.07
CA ASP A 17 12.79 16.61 15.36
C ASP A 17 11.69 17.66 15.20
N ALA A 18 11.95 18.73 14.43
CA ALA A 18 10.96 19.76 14.13
C ALA A 18 9.71 19.20 13.43
N ARG A 19 9.91 18.36 12.40
CA ARG A 19 8.81 17.69 11.68
C ARG A 19 8.03 16.73 12.59
N MET A 20 8.71 15.95 13.43
CA MET A 20 8.10 15.04 14.40
C MET A 20 7.20 15.81 15.38
N ARG A 21 7.69 16.91 15.96
CA ARG A 21 6.91 17.74 16.89
C ARG A 21 5.70 18.37 16.23
N HIS A 22 5.87 18.86 15.01
CA HIS A 22 4.78 19.43 14.25
C HIS A 22 3.68 18.39 14.01
N GLU A 23 4.03 17.17 13.60
CA GLU A 23 3.05 16.12 13.34
C GLU A 23 2.36 15.64 14.62
N ALA A 24 3.09 15.55 15.74
CA ALA A 24 2.51 15.24 17.05
C ALA A 24 1.46 16.30 17.46
N THR A 25 1.81 17.59 17.38
CA THR A 25 0.87 18.69 17.66
C THR A 25 -0.33 18.68 16.72
N ARG A 26 -0.10 18.48 15.41
CA ARG A 26 -1.17 18.42 14.40
C ARG A 26 -2.18 17.32 14.69
N ARG A 27 -1.73 16.18 15.23
CA ARG A 27 -2.59 15.04 15.59
C ARG A 27 -3.11 15.09 17.03
N GLY A 28 -2.73 16.09 17.83
CA GLY A 28 -3.07 16.17 19.25
C GLY A 28 -2.44 15.08 20.11
N LEU A 29 -1.33 14.48 19.65
CA LEU A 29 -0.61 13.41 20.34
C LEU A 29 0.63 13.95 21.06
N THR A 30 1.08 13.22 22.07
CA THR A 30 2.41 13.48 22.63
C THR A 30 3.49 13.03 21.65
N VAL A 31 4.66 13.67 21.68
CA VAL A 31 5.82 13.24 20.86
C VAL A 31 6.12 11.77 21.08
N SER A 32 6.15 11.31 22.34
CA SER A 32 6.44 9.91 22.67
C SER A 32 5.40 8.92 22.11
N GLU A 33 4.13 9.33 22.04
CA GLU A 33 3.06 8.51 21.48
C GLU A 33 3.16 8.43 19.97
N TRP A 34 3.30 9.57 19.30
CA TRP A 34 3.54 9.63 17.87
C TRP A 34 4.80 8.85 17.46
N THR A 35 5.90 8.98 18.21
CA THR A 35 7.15 8.24 17.95
C THR A 35 6.93 6.73 18.09
N ARG A 36 6.16 6.27 19.07
CA ARG A 36 5.86 4.82 19.22
C ARG A 36 5.03 4.30 18.06
N GLU A 37 4.00 5.04 17.62
CA GLU A 37 3.19 4.68 16.45
C GLU A 37 4.03 4.62 15.19
N ALA A 38 4.83 5.66 14.94
CA ALA A 38 5.73 5.73 13.79
C ALA A 38 6.71 4.54 13.80
N ILE A 39 7.36 4.25 14.95
CA ILE A 39 8.27 3.09 15.05
C ILE A 39 7.51 1.78 14.79
N ALA A 40 6.31 1.61 15.35
CA ALA A 40 5.52 0.40 15.13
C ALA A 40 5.19 0.20 13.64
N GLU A 41 4.70 1.23 12.95
CA GLU A 41 4.38 1.18 11.51
C GLU A 41 5.58 0.74 10.64
N HIS A 42 6.79 1.13 11.04
CA HIS A 42 8.02 0.81 10.31
C HIS A 42 8.57 -0.59 10.64
N LEU A 43 8.13 -1.22 11.73
CA LEU A 43 8.56 -2.58 12.08
C LEU A 43 7.76 -3.62 11.29
N PRO A 44 8.39 -4.74 10.87
CA PRO A 44 7.79 -5.71 9.94
C PRO A 44 6.53 -6.45 10.42
N ASN A 45 6.00 -6.15 11.62
CA ASN A 45 4.75 -6.69 12.17
C ASN A 45 4.00 -5.67 13.07
N GLY A 46 4.30 -4.37 12.99
CA GLY A 46 3.95 -3.40 14.03
C GLY A 46 2.64 -2.64 13.83
N GLY A 47 1.53 -3.35 13.89
CA GLY A 47 0.21 -2.81 14.18
C GLY A 47 -0.50 -3.73 15.17
N HIS A 48 -0.13 -3.63 16.45
CA HIS A 48 -0.59 -4.50 17.54
C HIS A 48 -0.23 -5.99 17.40
N GLN A 49 -0.02 -6.63 18.55
CA GLN A 49 0.14 -8.07 18.66
C GLN A 49 -1.11 -8.73 18.03
N GLY A 50 -0.98 -9.23 16.81
CA GLY A 50 -2.02 -9.96 16.09
C GLY A 50 -2.95 -9.15 15.20
N ARG A 51 -2.49 -8.64 14.05
CA ARG A 51 -3.32 -8.61 12.82
C ARG A 51 -2.53 -8.48 11.50
N ALA A 52 -2.59 -9.56 10.73
CA ALA A 52 -2.55 -9.67 9.27
C ALA A 52 -1.23 -9.36 8.51
N ARG A 53 -0.73 -10.40 7.82
CA ARG A 53 0.16 -10.30 6.65
C ARG A 53 -0.40 -9.22 5.71
N ARG A 54 0.35 -8.14 5.48
CA ARG A 54 0.01 -7.14 4.46
C ARG A 54 -0.08 -7.85 3.10
N ARG A 55 -1.29 -8.12 2.61
CA ARG A 55 -1.53 -8.56 1.23
C ARG A 55 -1.45 -7.32 0.35
N PHE A 56 -0.60 -7.37 -0.69
CA PHE A 56 -0.63 -6.41 -1.78
C PHE A 56 -2.03 -6.42 -2.40
N ARG A 57 -2.80 -5.35 -2.18
CA ARG A 57 -4.17 -5.21 -2.70
C ARG A 57 -4.22 -4.89 -4.20
N SER A 58 -3.09 -4.51 -4.77
CA SER A 58 -2.93 -4.13 -6.18
C SER A 58 -2.18 -5.17 -7.01
N ALA A 59 -1.81 -6.33 -6.44
CA ALA A 59 -1.21 -7.39 -7.24
C ALA A 59 -2.24 -7.89 -8.26
N GLY A 60 -1.96 -7.69 -9.55
CA GLY A 60 -2.87 -8.04 -10.65
C GLY A 60 -3.94 -6.99 -10.99
N SER A 61 -3.92 -5.78 -10.40
CA SER A 61 -4.95 -4.75 -10.66
C SER A 61 -4.82 -4.03 -12.02
N GLY A 62 -4.33 -4.73 -13.03
CA GLY A 62 -4.17 -4.30 -14.41
C GLY A 62 -3.88 -5.47 -15.35
N ASP A 63 -4.08 -6.71 -14.87
CA ASP A 63 -4.00 -7.89 -15.71
C ASP A 63 -5.28 -7.97 -16.54
N SER A 64 -5.16 -7.57 -17.80
CA SER A 64 -6.24 -7.66 -18.79
C SER A 64 -6.46 -9.09 -19.30
N GLY A 65 -5.63 -10.06 -18.88
CA GLY A 65 -5.59 -11.41 -19.44
C GLY A 65 -5.01 -11.50 -20.85
N ARG A 66 -4.53 -10.37 -21.40
CA ARG A 66 -3.99 -10.27 -22.76
C ARG A 66 -2.51 -9.89 -22.74
N THR A 67 -1.70 -10.63 -23.49
CA THR A 67 -0.23 -10.44 -23.53
C THR A 67 0.22 -9.42 -24.57
N ASP A 68 -0.67 -9.03 -25.49
CA ASP A 68 -0.39 -8.16 -26.65
C ASP A 68 -0.80 -6.69 -26.44
N ILE A 69 -1.34 -6.33 -25.26
CA ILE A 69 -1.81 -4.96 -24.98
C ILE A 69 -0.72 -3.91 -25.19
N ALA A 70 0.52 -4.22 -24.83
CA ALA A 70 1.64 -3.30 -25.01
C ALA A 70 1.96 -3.03 -26.49
N GLU A 71 1.82 -4.05 -27.34
CA GLU A 71 2.06 -3.94 -28.79
C GLU A 71 0.93 -3.17 -29.49
N ARG A 72 -0.29 -3.28 -28.96
CA ARG A 72 -1.50 -2.66 -29.51
C ARG A 72 -1.89 -1.34 -28.86
N MET A 73 -1.03 -0.76 -28.03
CA MET A 73 -1.37 0.42 -27.23
C MET A 73 -1.87 1.58 -28.09
N GLU A 74 -1.21 1.88 -29.21
CA GLU A 74 -1.60 2.98 -30.12
C GLU A 74 -2.97 2.73 -30.79
N GLU A 75 -3.24 1.50 -31.21
CA GLU A 75 -4.53 1.10 -31.79
C GLU A 75 -5.67 1.27 -30.78
N ILE A 76 -5.47 0.80 -29.55
CA ILE A 76 -6.43 0.88 -28.46
C ILE A 76 -6.72 2.34 -28.11
N LEU A 77 -5.68 3.18 -28.02
CA LEU A 77 -5.84 4.60 -27.69
C LEU A 77 -6.50 5.39 -28.84
N ALA A 78 -6.20 5.06 -30.10
CA ALA A 78 -6.86 5.65 -31.25
C ALA A 78 -8.35 5.32 -31.28
N GLY A 79 -8.72 4.04 -31.10
CA GLY A 79 -10.12 3.61 -31.05
C GLY A 79 -10.92 4.28 -29.92
N LEU A 80 -10.28 4.52 -28.77
CA LEU A 80 -10.89 5.25 -27.65
C LEU A 80 -11.16 6.72 -28.00
N ALA A 81 -10.23 7.39 -28.68
CA ALA A 81 -10.38 8.78 -29.08
C ALA A 81 -11.50 8.97 -30.13
N GLU A 82 -11.74 7.94 -30.94
CA GLU A 82 -12.79 7.89 -31.96
C GLU A 82 -14.17 7.47 -31.40
N GLY A 83 -14.25 7.10 -30.11
CA GLY A 83 -15.49 6.77 -29.43
C GLY A 83 -16.00 5.34 -29.66
N THR A 84 -15.14 4.44 -30.12
CA THR A 84 -15.47 3.02 -30.28
C THR A 84 -15.34 2.30 -28.93
N ASP A 85 -16.37 1.56 -28.51
CA ASP A 85 -16.30 0.71 -27.32
C ASP A 85 -15.55 -0.59 -27.65
N ILE A 86 -14.32 -0.72 -27.14
CA ILE A 86 -13.38 -1.83 -27.43
C ILE A 86 -13.32 -2.87 -26.30
N LEU A 87 -14.20 -2.77 -25.29
CA LEU A 87 -14.29 -3.71 -24.17
C LEU A 87 -15.49 -4.67 -24.25
N GLY A 88 -16.24 -4.65 -25.36
CA GLY A 88 -17.38 -5.53 -25.61
C GLY A 88 -16.99 -6.88 -26.24
N GLU A 89 -17.13 -7.93 -25.44
CA GLU A 89 -17.53 -9.31 -25.79
C GLU A 89 -16.77 -10.05 -26.91
N ASP A 90 -15.87 -10.97 -26.52
CA ASP A 90 -15.82 -12.34 -27.08
C ASP A 90 -14.80 -13.21 -26.30
N GLY A 91 -15.29 -14.29 -25.67
CA GLY A 91 -14.49 -15.49 -25.36
C GLY A 91 -14.02 -15.71 -23.91
N ASP A 92 -14.94 -15.79 -22.94
CA ASP A 92 -14.73 -16.58 -21.72
C ASP A 92 -14.70 -18.07 -22.08
N GLU A 93 -13.53 -18.58 -22.48
CA GLU A 93 -13.26 -20.01 -22.52
C GLU A 93 -11.99 -20.35 -21.71
N GLY A 94 -12.18 -20.50 -20.41
CA GLY A 94 -11.69 -21.65 -19.67
C GLY A 94 -10.16 -21.79 -19.48
N ARG A 95 -9.71 -21.54 -18.25
CA ARG A 95 -8.93 -22.52 -17.47
C ARG A 95 -8.82 -22.11 -16.01
N GLY A 96 -9.50 -22.86 -15.15
CA GLY A 96 -9.32 -22.78 -13.71
C GLY A 96 -7.87 -23.06 -13.32
N HIS A 97 -7.29 -22.15 -12.54
CA HIS A 97 -6.10 -22.46 -11.76
C HIS A 97 -6.49 -22.51 -10.28
N ARG A 98 -6.59 -23.75 -9.78
CA ARG A 98 -6.64 -24.05 -8.35
C ARG A 98 -5.37 -23.50 -7.70
N LEU A 99 -5.51 -22.54 -6.81
CA LEU A 99 -4.45 -22.23 -5.85
C LEU A 99 -4.65 -23.15 -4.64
N SER A 100 -3.72 -24.09 -4.49
CA SER A 100 -3.52 -24.88 -3.27
C SER A 100 -3.16 -23.97 -2.09
N ALA A 101 -3.52 -24.45 -0.89
CA ALA A 101 -3.29 -23.83 0.42
C ALA A 101 -1.82 -23.53 0.75
#